data_AF-A0A8G0L7L2-F1
#
_entry.id   AF-A0A8G0L7L2-F1
#
_cell.length_a   1.000
_cell.length_b   1.000
_cell.length_c   1.000
_cell.angle_alpha   90.00
_cell.angle_beta   90.00
_cell.angle_gamma   90.00
#
_symmetry.space_group_name_H-M   'P 1'
#
loop_
_entity.id
_entity.type
_entity.pdbx_description
1 polymer ?
#
loop_
_entity_poly.entity_id
_entity_poly.type
_entity_poly.pdbx_seq_one_letter_code
_entity_poly.pdbx_strand_id
1 'polypeptide(L)'
;MTQIDQNEYLSLIKASYFKMDRDTERGSVHHPLYSKLVNEPTWAKFVFLSALYPDISRIINRDPAPFQLQMLSAFKSLEIKIDTEGYFFYKSNPQRDGNQDEILSSPPSGSHPDLLDAISTMQNAITKLDEKLDATREEMRQQREQHEQHEKTMQNAIMSLNEKFDALREEIGQQGEESKQKFRTGIERILQLYS
;
A
#
# COMPACT_ATOMS: atom_id res chain seq x y z
N MET A 1 0.16 4.44 -0.24
CA MET A 1 0.21 3.10 0.40
C MET A 1 -1.20 2.57 0.47
N THR A 2 -1.48 1.43 -0.16
CA THR A 2 -2.84 0.84 -0.21
C THR A 2 -3.12 -0.05 1.02
N GLN A 3 -4.38 -0.41 1.26
CA GLN A 3 -4.74 -1.36 2.33
C GLN A 3 -4.10 -2.75 2.10
N ILE A 4 -3.93 -3.14 0.85
CA ILE A 4 -3.28 -4.40 0.47
C ILE A 4 -1.81 -4.35 0.91
N ASP A 5 -1.10 -3.25 0.64
CA ASP A 5 0.29 -3.06 1.09
C ASP A 5 0.40 -3.11 2.62
N GLN A 6 -0.54 -2.46 3.34
CA GLN A 6 -0.54 -2.47 4.80
C GLN A 6 -0.77 -3.88 5.38
N ASN A 7 -1.72 -4.61 4.81
CA ASN A 7 -2.02 -5.98 5.24
C ASN A 7 -0.86 -6.94 4.92
N GLU A 8 -0.19 -6.75 3.78
CA GLU A 8 1.01 -7.50 3.42
C GLU A 8 2.14 -7.17 4.40
N TYR A 9 2.38 -5.90 4.71
CA TYR A 9 3.39 -5.47 5.68
C TYR A 9 3.15 -6.05 7.08
N LEU A 10 1.91 -6.00 7.58
CA LEU A 10 1.54 -6.61 8.85
C LEU A 10 1.66 -8.13 8.81
N SER A 11 1.39 -8.77 7.68
CA SER A 11 1.59 -10.21 7.51
C SER A 11 3.06 -10.58 7.52
N LEU A 12 3.94 -9.77 6.93
CA LEU A 12 5.40 -9.94 6.97
C LEU A 12 5.94 -9.83 8.40
N ILE A 13 5.44 -8.88 9.19
CA ILE A 13 5.75 -8.74 10.61
C ILE A 13 5.26 -9.96 11.40
N LYS A 14 3.97 -10.32 11.25
CA LYS A 14 3.31 -11.39 12.02
C LYS A 14 3.87 -12.78 11.70
N ALA A 15 4.27 -13.02 10.45
CA ALA A 15 4.76 -14.32 10.03
C ALA A 15 6.12 -14.70 10.65
N SER A 16 6.71 -13.84 11.49
CA SER A 16 7.93 -14.13 12.27
C SER A 16 9.12 -14.63 11.42
N TYR A 17 9.11 -14.37 10.12
CA TYR A 17 10.11 -14.83 9.14
C TYR A 17 11.52 -14.25 9.37
N PHE A 18 11.74 -13.52 10.46
CA PHE A 18 12.86 -12.61 10.63
C PHE A 18 13.35 -12.57 12.06
N LYS A 19 13.97 -13.68 12.50
CA LYS A 19 15.26 -13.46 13.14
C LYS A 19 16.15 -12.94 12.03
N MET A 20 16.77 -11.77 12.19
CA MET A 20 17.97 -11.46 11.40
C MET A 20 18.81 -12.73 11.40
N ASP A 21 19.11 -13.26 10.22
CA ASP A 21 20.02 -14.39 10.11
C ASP A 21 21.28 -13.93 10.85
N ARG A 22 21.66 -14.63 11.93
CA ARG A 22 22.79 -14.21 12.78
C ARG A 22 24.09 -14.17 11.97
N ASP A 23 24.10 -14.84 10.83
CA ASP A 23 25.09 -14.69 9.77
C ASP A 23 24.83 -13.40 8.98
N THR A 24 25.25 -12.27 9.56
CA THR A 24 25.42 -11.00 8.83
C THR A 24 26.30 -11.14 7.58
N GLU A 25 27.09 -12.21 7.47
CA GLU A 25 27.95 -12.51 6.32
C GLU A 25 27.19 -12.97 5.07
N ARG A 26 25.98 -13.57 5.20
CA ARG A 26 25.22 -14.00 4.02
C ARG A 26 24.65 -12.84 3.21
N GLY A 27 24.51 -11.64 3.78
CA GLY A 27 24.07 -10.45 3.06
C GLY A 27 22.60 -10.48 2.57
N SER A 28 22.09 -9.33 2.14
CA SER A 28 20.66 -9.15 1.84
C SER A 28 20.16 -9.91 0.59
N VAL A 29 21.07 -10.27 -0.33
CA VAL A 29 20.73 -10.95 -1.60
C VAL A 29 20.22 -12.38 -1.37
N HIS A 30 20.66 -12.99 -0.27
CA HIS A 30 20.26 -14.34 0.12
C HIS A 30 18.96 -14.37 0.92
N HIS A 31 18.39 -13.21 1.24
CA HIS A 31 17.16 -13.13 1.99
C HIS A 31 15.96 -13.58 1.13
N PRO A 32 15.10 -14.52 1.58
CA PRO A 32 13.92 -14.98 0.82
C PRO A 32 12.97 -13.87 0.34
N LEU A 33 12.92 -12.74 1.05
CA LEU A 33 12.17 -11.56 0.60
C LEU A 33 12.83 -10.81 -0.56
N TYR A 34 14.16 -10.88 -0.72
CA TYR A 34 14.85 -10.24 -1.83
C TYR A 34 14.43 -10.86 -3.17
N SER A 35 14.41 -12.19 -3.27
CA SER A 35 13.92 -12.87 -4.48
C SER A 35 12.45 -12.58 -4.76
N LYS A 36 11.61 -12.53 -3.72
CA LYS A 36 10.20 -12.14 -3.86
C LYS A 36 10.03 -10.69 -4.32
N LEU A 37 10.86 -9.78 -3.83
CA LEU A 37 10.83 -8.37 -4.25
C LEU A 37 11.20 -8.19 -5.73
N VAL A 38 12.09 -9.04 -6.26
CA VAL A 38 12.47 -9.02 -7.69
C VAL A 38 11.32 -9.51 -8.58
N ASN A 39 10.63 -10.58 -8.17
CA ASN A 39 9.58 -11.20 -8.98
C ASN A 39 8.21 -10.51 -8.82
N GLU A 40 7.87 -10.08 -7.61
CA GLU A 40 6.58 -9.50 -7.24
C GLU A 40 6.79 -8.25 -6.39
N PRO A 41 7.24 -7.15 -7.02
CA PRO A 41 7.61 -5.94 -6.32
C PRO A 41 6.41 -5.29 -5.65
N THR A 42 6.46 -5.16 -4.32
CA THR A 42 5.47 -4.40 -3.56
C THR A 42 6.14 -3.46 -2.58
N TRP A 43 5.42 -2.40 -2.22
CA TRP A 43 5.90 -1.38 -1.30
C TRP A 43 6.25 -1.99 0.05
N ALA A 44 5.39 -2.88 0.55
CA ALA A 44 5.57 -3.56 1.83
C ALA A 44 6.86 -4.37 1.88
N LYS A 45 7.15 -5.16 0.83
CA LYS A 45 8.37 -5.96 0.73
C LYS A 45 9.62 -5.09 0.70
N PHE A 46 9.59 -3.98 -0.04
CA PHE A 46 10.72 -3.05 -0.13
C PHE A 46 11.04 -2.40 1.22
N VAL A 47 10.02 -1.85 1.89
CA VAL A 47 10.17 -1.16 3.17
C VAL A 47 10.63 -2.11 4.26
N PHE A 48 9.99 -3.29 4.35
CA PHE A 48 10.35 -4.28 5.33
C PHE A 48 11.79 -4.77 5.16
N LEU A 49 12.21 -5.05 3.92
CA LEU A 49 13.58 -5.49 3.64
C LEU A 49 14.62 -4.38 3.89
N SER A 50 14.27 -3.12 3.63
CA SER A 50 15.12 -1.95 3.93
C SER A 50 15.27 -1.69 5.42
N ALA A 51 14.22 -1.95 6.22
CA ALA A 51 14.30 -1.87 7.68
C ALA A 51 15.24 -2.92 8.29
N LEU A 52 15.38 -4.07 7.61
CA LEU A 52 16.26 -5.16 8.06
C LEU A 52 17.70 -5.00 7.59
N TYR A 53 17.91 -4.43 6.41
CA TYR A 53 19.23 -4.22 5.83
C TYR A 53 19.39 -2.74 5.45
N PRO A 54 19.94 -1.90 6.36
CA PRO A 54 20.10 -0.47 6.11
C PRO A 54 20.90 -0.15 4.83
N ASP A 55 21.84 -1.01 4.45
CA ASP A 55 22.67 -0.88 3.24
C ASP A 55 22.03 -1.44 1.96
N ILE A 56 20.77 -1.88 1.98
CA ILE A 56 20.17 -2.56 0.82
C ILE A 56 20.07 -1.67 -0.41
N SER A 57 20.00 -0.35 -0.22
CA SER A 57 20.03 0.63 -1.30
C SER A 57 21.29 0.49 -2.16
N ARG A 58 22.46 0.20 -1.56
CA ARG A 58 23.71 -0.04 -2.29
C ARG A 58 23.67 -1.31 -3.12
N ILE A 59 22.93 -2.32 -2.67
CA ILE A 59 22.84 -3.63 -3.32
C ILE A 59 21.86 -3.57 -4.50
N ILE A 60 20.72 -2.90 -4.30
CA ILE A 60 19.69 -2.69 -5.33
C ILE A 60 20.21 -1.82 -6.49
N ASN A 61 21.12 -0.87 -6.22
CA ASN A 61 21.69 0.04 -7.23
C ASN A 61 22.53 -0.64 -8.33
N ARG A 62 22.84 -1.95 -8.24
CA ARG A 62 23.62 -2.63 -9.30
C ARG A 62 22.82 -2.84 -10.59
N ASP A 63 21.54 -3.17 -10.49
CA ASP A 63 20.61 -3.29 -11.62
C ASP A 63 19.16 -3.20 -11.12
N PRO A 64 18.70 -2.00 -10.72
CA PRO A 64 17.42 -1.85 -10.05
C PRO A 64 16.26 -1.96 -11.04
N ALA A 65 15.27 -2.80 -10.70
CA ALA A 65 14.01 -2.83 -11.43
C ALA A 65 13.32 -1.44 -11.37
N PRO A 66 12.47 -1.07 -12.35
CA PRO A 66 11.81 0.24 -12.39
C PRO A 66 11.06 0.60 -11.09
N PHE A 67 10.42 -0.39 -10.46
CA PHE A 67 9.77 -0.23 -9.16
C PHE A 67 10.76 0.18 -8.06
N GLN A 68 11.92 -0.46 -8.01
CA GLN A 68 12.95 -0.22 -6.99
C GLN A 68 13.56 1.18 -7.16
N LEU A 69 13.74 1.65 -8.39
CA LEU A 69 14.15 3.03 -8.68
C LEU A 69 13.14 4.06 -8.15
N GLN A 70 11.85 3.83 -8.39
CA GLN A 70 10.79 4.71 -7.88
C GLN A 70 10.76 4.73 -6.35
N MET A 71 10.92 3.58 -5.71
CA MET A 71 10.99 3.49 -4.25
C MET A 71 12.24 4.19 -3.71
N LEU A 72 13.42 3.92 -4.26
CA LEU A 72 14.65 4.59 -3.83
C LEU A 72 14.56 6.11 -3.99
N SER A 73 13.91 6.60 -5.05
CA SER A 73 13.63 8.04 -5.23
C SER A 73 12.70 8.59 -4.15
N ALA A 74 11.59 7.89 -3.87
CA ALA A 74 10.63 8.28 -2.84
C ALA A 74 11.26 8.27 -1.43
N PHE A 75 12.13 7.29 -1.14
CA PHE A 75 12.73 7.10 0.18
C PHE A 75 14.08 7.80 0.38
N LYS A 76 14.82 8.18 -0.67
CA LYS A 76 15.99 9.08 -0.55
C LYS A 76 15.64 10.41 0.11
N SER A 77 14.37 10.81 0.03
CA SER A 77 13.85 12.05 0.60
C SER A 77 13.41 11.92 2.06
N LEU A 78 13.35 10.69 2.58
CA LEU A 78 13.01 10.39 3.96
C LEU A 78 14.30 10.05 4.71
N GLU A 79 14.97 11.08 5.22
CA GLU A 79 15.99 10.91 6.25
C GLU A 79 15.29 10.43 7.52
N ILE A 80 15.14 9.10 7.67
CA ILE A 80 14.58 8.50 8.86
C ILE A 80 15.64 8.63 9.95
N LYS A 81 15.59 9.72 10.72
CA LYS A 81 16.31 9.84 11.98
C LYS A 81 15.75 8.78 12.93
N ILE A 82 16.46 7.66 13.02
CA ILE A 82 16.14 6.61 13.99
C ILE A 82 16.52 7.18 15.35
N ASP A 83 15.54 7.75 16.05
CA ASP A 83 15.68 8.16 17.44
C ASP A 83 15.68 6.91 18.32
N THR A 84 16.86 6.27 18.38
CA THR A 84 17.06 5.03 19.13
C THR A 84 16.85 5.21 20.64
N GLU A 85 16.88 6.45 21.15
CA GLU A 85 16.67 6.76 22.56
C GLU A 85 15.26 6.38 23.04
N GLY A 86 14.24 6.53 22.20
CA GLY A 86 12.86 6.12 22.53
C GLY A 86 12.65 4.61 22.59
N TYR A 87 13.50 3.81 21.94
CA TYR A 87 13.38 2.34 21.91
C TYR A 87 14.12 1.65 23.07
N PHE A 88 15.02 2.34 23.77
CA PHE A 88 15.71 1.77 24.93
C PHE A 88 14.83 1.65 26.19
N PHE A 89 13.63 2.22 26.21
CA PHE A 89 12.68 2.10 27.32
C PHE A 89 12.16 0.66 27.57
N TYR A 90 12.39 -0.27 26.64
CA TYR A 90 12.07 -1.70 26.81
C TYR A 90 13.27 -2.57 27.19
N LYS A 91 14.45 -2.00 27.48
CA LYS A 91 15.50 -2.77 28.15
C LYS A 91 15.07 -3.04 29.59
N SER A 92 14.74 -4.30 29.80
CA SER A 92 14.52 -4.94 31.09
C SER A 92 15.56 -4.45 32.11
N ASN A 93 15.13 -3.85 33.21
CA ASN A 93 15.99 -3.68 34.38
C ASN A 93 16.42 -5.08 34.86
N PRO A 94 17.71 -5.44 34.87
CA PRO A 94 18.19 -6.58 35.62
C PRO A 94 18.77 -6.04 36.92
N GLN A 95 17.92 -5.82 37.93
CA GLN A 95 18.43 -5.67 39.29
C GLN A 95 17.45 -6.33 40.26
N ARG A 96 17.59 -7.66 40.34
CA ARG A 96 17.13 -8.43 41.48
C ARG A 96 18.19 -8.27 42.56
N ASP A 97 18.16 -7.14 43.26
CA ASP A 97 18.85 -7.06 44.55
C ASP A 97 18.02 -7.86 45.55
N GLY A 98 18.61 -8.98 45.98
CA GLY A 98 18.13 -9.73 47.12
C GLY A 98 18.32 -8.89 48.37
N ASN A 99 17.20 -8.55 49.02
CA ASN A 99 16.99 -8.46 50.46
C ASN A 99 15.83 -7.51 50.73
N GLN A 100 14.67 -8.08 51.04
CA GLN A 100 13.76 -7.60 52.09
C GLN A 100 12.59 -8.59 52.18
N ASP A 101 12.83 -9.68 52.90
CA ASP A 101 11.78 -10.25 53.74
C ASP A 101 11.54 -9.24 54.86
N GLU A 102 10.43 -8.50 54.83
CA GLU A 102 9.69 -8.20 56.05
C GLU A 102 8.30 -7.61 55.77
N ILE A 103 7.32 -8.25 56.40
CA ILE A 103 5.95 -7.80 56.69
C ILE A 103 4.91 -8.04 55.58
N LEU A 104 4.34 -9.24 55.64
CA LEU A 104 2.95 -9.52 55.28
C LEU A 104 2.02 -8.54 56.00
N SER A 105 1.56 -7.50 55.30
CA SER A 105 0.36 -6.74 55.67
C SER A 105 -0.66 -6.91 54.55
N SER A 106 -1.77 -7.59 54.85
CA SER A 106 -2.93 -7.65 53.95
C SER A 106 -3.38 -6.24 53.57
N PRO A 107 -3.82 -5.98 52.32
CA PRO A 107 -4.39 -4.68 51.97
C PRO A 107 -5.68 -4.46 52.76
N PRO A 108 -6.02 -3.22 53.15
CA PRO A 108 -7.27 -2.94 53.81
C PRO A 108 -8.43 -3.21 52.83
N SER A 109 -9.29 -4.15 53.17
CA SER A 109 -10.59 -4.39 52.50
C SER A 109 -11.54 -3.23 52.81
N GLY A 110 -11.34 -2.09 52.15
CA GLY A 110 -12.27 -0.97 52.13
C GLY A 110 -12.79 -0.75 50.71
N SER A 111 -14.08 -0.45 50.56
CA SER A 111 -14.64 -0.03 49.28
C SER A 111 -13.91 1.22 48.78
N HIS A 112 -13.28 1.14 47.61
CA HIS A 112 -12.60 2.24 46.92
C HIS A 112 -13.56 2.87 45.89
N PRO A 113 -14.40 3.85 46.26
CA PRO A 113 -15.35 4.49 45.35
C PRO A 113 -14.66 5.14 44.13
N ASP A 114 -13.44 5.66 44.30
CA ASP A 114 -12.65 6.27 43.22
C ASP A 114 -12.27 5.28 42.11
N LEU A 115 -12.10 4.00 42.46
CA LEU A 115 -11.78 2.93 41.51
C LEU A 115 -13.00 2.53 40.69
N LEU A 116 -14.17 2.49 41.32
CA LEU A 116 -15.43 2.18 40.62
C LEU A 116 -15.82 3.29 39.64
N ASP A 117 -15.58 4.55 40.01
CA ASP A 117 -15.85 5.70 39.14
C ASP A 117 -14.87 5.77 37.95
N ALA A 118 -13.60 5.45 38.19
CA ALA A 118 -12.61 5.27 37.13
C ALA A 118 -12.98 4.12 36.17
N ILE A 119 -13.43 2.98 36.69
CA ILE A 119 -13.90 1.85 35.89
C ILE A 119 -15.12 2.25 35.04
N SER A 120 -16.09 2.95 35.63
CA SER A 120 -17.28 3.43 34.91
C SER A 120 -16.93 4.42 33.80
N THR A 121 -15.99 5.33 34.07
CA THR A 121 -15.48 6.29 33.07
C THR A 121 -14.78 5.59 31.91
N MET A 122 -13.94 4.58 32.21
CA MET A 122 -13.27 3.78 31.18
C MET A 122 -14.26 2.98 30.34
N GLN A 123 -15.28 2.36 30.98
CA GLN A 123 -16.32 1.63 30.25
C GLN A 123 -17.09 2.54 29.29
N ASN A 124 -17.48 3.74 29.74
CA ASN A 124 -18.14 4.72 28.87
C ASN A 124 -17.25 5.19 27.71
N ALA A 125 -15.94 5.36 27.95
CA ALA A 125 -15.00 5.71 26.89
C ALA A 125 -14.85 4.58 25.86
N ILE A 126 -14.81 3.33 26.31
CA ILE A 126 -14.76 2.14 25.44
C ILE A 126 -16.01 2.09 24.56
N THR A 127 -17.20 2.22 25.13
CA THR A 127 -18.46 2.19 24.36
C THR A 127 -18.49 3.28 23.29
N LYS A 128 -18.09 4.52 23.63
CA LYS A 128 -18.02 5.62 22.65
C LYS A 128 -17.01 5.38 21.54
N LEU A 129 -15.88 4.75 21.85
CA LEU A 129 -14.88 4.38 20.85
C LEU A 129 -15.41 3.29 19.92
N ASP A 130 -16.16 2.32 20.46
CA ASP A 130 -16.77 1.24 19.69
C ASP A 130 -17.84 1.77 18.73
N GLU A 131 -18.73 2.64 19.20
CA GLU A 131 -19.72 3.34 18.37
C GLU A 131 -19.05 4.13 17.23
N LYS A 132 -17.95 4.85 17.54
CA LYS A 132 -17.21 5.62 16.54
C LYS A 132 -16.50 4.71 15.53
N LEU A 133 -15.97 3.58 15.98
CA LEU A 133 -15.32 2.59 15.13
C LEU A 133 -16.31 2.01 14.12
N ASP A 134 -17.51 1.68 14.57
CA ASP A 134 -18.57 1.14 13.71
C ASP A 134 -19.10 2.19 12.73
N ALA A 135 -19.30 3.43 13.18
CA ALA A 135 -19.65 4.53 12.28
C ALA A 135 -18.58 4.74 11.19
N THR A 136 -17.30 4.69 11.57
CA THR A 136 -16.17 4.84 10.62
C THR A 136 -16.12 3.67 9.65
N ARG A 137 -16.38 2.44 10.10
CA ARG A 137 -16.44 1.26 9.23
C ARG A 137 -17.55 1.37 8.20
N GLU A 138 -18.72 1.81 8.62
CA GLU A 138 -19.87 1.97 7.73
C GLU A 138 -19.64 3.09 6.69
N GLU A 139 -19.05 4.21 7.11
CA GLU A 139 -18.66 5.29 6.17
C GLU A 139 -17.65 4.80 5.14
N MET A 140 -16.63 4.04 5.57
CA MET A 140 -15.65 3.42 4.67
C MET A 140 -16.28 2.42 3.71
N ARG A 141 -17.30 1.66 4.16
CA ARG A 141 -18.05 0.73 3.30
C ARG A 141 -18.81 1.50 2.22
N GLN A 142 -19.53 2.56 2.60
CA GLN A 142 -20.29 3.39 1.68
C GLN A 142 -19.39 4.10 0.66
N GLN A 143 -18.24 4.63 1.09
CA GLN A 143 -17.27 5.23 0.17
C GLN A 143 -16.73 4.23 -0.86
N ARG A 144 -16.47 2.97 -0.45
CA ARG A 144 -16.04 1.91 -1.38
C ARG A 144 -17.12 1.59 -2.41
N GLU A 145 -18.36 1.46 -1.98
CA GLU A 145 -19.49 1.17 -2.87
C GLU A 145 -19.70 2.30 -3.89
N GLN A 146 -19.61 3.55 -3.45
CA GLN A 146 -19.66 4.71 -4.34
C GLN A 146 -18.49 4.72 -5.33
N HIS A 147 -17.28 4.42 -4.87
CA HIS A 147 -16.10 4.40 -5.74
C HIS A 147 -16.20 3.29 -6.79
N GLU A 148 -16.63 2.09 -6.42
CA GLU A 148 -16.82 0.97 -7.33
C GLU A 148 -17.91 1.28 -8.39
N GLN A 149 -19.01 1.89 -7.95
CA GLN A 149 -20.07 2.31 -8.88
C GLN A 149 -19.57 3.39 -9.85
N HIS A 150 -18.77 4.35 -9.36
CA HIS A 150 -18.17 5.36 -10.20
C HIS A 150 -17.20 4.76 -11.22
N GLU A 151 -16.36 3.80 -10.80
CA GLU A 151 -15.43 3.11 -11.69
C GLU A 151 -16.17 2.35 -12.81
N LYS A 152 -17.22 1.58 -12.46
CA LYS A 152 -18.08 0.91 -13.45
C LYS A 152 -18.70 1.90 -14.44
N THR A 153 -19.16 3.05 -13.95
CA THR A 153 -19.73 4.10 -14.80
C THR A 153 -18.69 4.66 -15.78
N MET A 154 -17.46 4.91 -15.31
CA MET A 154 -16.37 5.37 -16.17
C MET A 154 -15.96 4.34 -17.21
N GLN A 155 -15.83 3.06 -16.82
CA GLN A 155 -15.50 1.98 -17.75
C GLN A 155 -16.55 1.86 -18.88
N ASN A 156 -17.83 1.93 -18.53
CA ASN A 156 -18.92 1.93 -19.51
C ASN A 156 -18.85 3.14 -20.45
N ALA A 157 -18.53 4.32 -19.92
CA ALA A 157 -18.38 5.54 -20.74
C ALA A 157 -17.19 5.44 -21.71
N ILE A 158 -16.05 4.90 -21.26
CA ILE A 158 -14.87 4.67 -22.10
C ILE A 158 -15.19 3.68 -23.21
N MET A 159 -15.87 2.57 -22.89
CA MET A 159 -16.28 1.58 -23.89
C MET A 159 -17.19 2.20 -24.95
N SER A 160 -18.21 2.96 -24.53
CA SER A 160 -19.10 3.67 -25.46
C SER A 160 -18.38 4.70 -26.32
N LEU A 161 -17.36 5.40 -25.79
CA LEU A 161 -16.54 6.30 -26.58
C LEU A 161 -15.71 5.56 -27.62
N ASN A 162 -15.11 4.43 -27.26
CA ASN A 162 -14.34 3.61 -28.19
C ASN A 162 -15.22 3.12 -29.35
N GLU A 163 -16.42 2.62 -29.06
CA GLU A 163 -17.39 2.22 -30.11
C GLU A 163 -17.71 3.37 -31.07
N LYS A 164 -17.87 4.59 -30.55
CA LYS A 164 -18.09 5.79 -31.38
C LYS A 164 -16.86 6.16 -32.22
N PHE A 165 -15.66 6.02 -31.67
CA PHE A 165 -14.42 6.27 -32.42
C PHE A 165 -14.22 5.27 -33.56
N ASP A 166 -14.54 4.00 -33.33
CA ASP A 166 -14.47 2.97 -34.35
C ASP A 166 -15.49 3.25 -35.47
N ALA A 167 -16.73 3.59 -35.11
CA ALA A 167 -17.75 3.99 -36.08
C ALA A 167 -17.33 5.21 -36.92
N LEU A 168 -16.78 6.25 -36.29
CA LEU A 168 -16.27 7.44 -37.00
C LEU A 168 -15.10 7.10 -37.93
N ARG A 169 -14.20 6.20 -37.49
CA ARG A 169 -13.08 5.77 -38.32
C ARG A 169 -13.55 5.04 -39.56
N GLU A 170 -14.54 4.16 -39.43
CA GLU A 170 -15.16 3.47 -40.56
C GLU A 170 -15.84 4.45 -41.51
N GLU A 171 -16.60 5.42 -40.99
CA GLU A 171 -17.28 6.43 -41.78
C GLU A 171 -16.28 7.28 -42.60
N ILE A 172 -15.20 7.75 -41.96
CA ILE A 172 -14.14 8.51 -42.65
C ILE A 172 -13.46 7.65 -43.72
N GLY A 173 -13.21 6.36 -43.43
CA GLY A 173 -12.64 5.42 -44.39
C GLY A 173 -13.53 5.26 -45.62
N GLN A 174 -14.83 5.07 -45.42
CA GLN A 174 -15.82 4.94 -46.50
C GLN A 174 -15.92 6.23 -47.33
N GLN A 175 -16.03 7.40 -46.69
CA GLN A 175 -16.06 8.68 -47.39
C GLN A 175 -14.79 8.93 -48.22
N GLY A 176 -13.64 8.50 -47.70
CA GLY A 176 -12.35 8.58 -48.40
C GLY A 176 -12.33 7.73 -49.68
N GLU A 177 -12.80 6.49 -49.61
CA GLU A 177 -12.88 5.62 -50.79
C GLU A 177 -13.92 6.09 -51.81
N GLU A 178 -15.10 6.52 -51.36
CA GLU A 178 -16.10 7.11 -52.26
C GLU A 178 -15.55 8.33 -53.00
N SER A 179 -14.81 9.21 -52.31
CA SER A 179 -14.22 10.41 -52.90
C SER A 179 -13.16 10.06 -53.94
N LYS A 180 -12.29 9.08 -53.64
CA LYS A 180 -11.29 8.57 -54.61
C LYS A 180 -11.97 7.98 -55.84
N GLN A 181 -13.04 7.22 -55.65
CA GLN A 181 -13.75 6.58 -56.75
C GLN A 181 -14.44 7.62 -57.64
N LYS A 182 -15.14 8.60 -57.04
CA LYS A 182 -15.74 9.74 -57.77
C LYS A 182 -14.68 10.51 -58.57
N PHE A 183 -13.52 10.75 -57.97
CA PHE A 183 -12.41 11.43 -58.66
C PHE A 183 -11.89 10.61 -59.85
N ARG A 184 -11.62 9.31 -59.67
CA ARG A 184 -11.18 8.41 -60.75
C ARG A 184 -12.16 8.39 -61.92
N THR A 185 -13.45 8.18 -61.64
CA THR A 185 -14.50 8.20 -62.67
C THR A 185 -14.61 9.55 -63.37
N GLY A 186 -14.39 10.65 -62.64
CA GLY A 186 -14.34 11.99 -63.21
C GLY A 186 -13.20 12.16 -64.21
N ILE A 187 -11.99 11.72 -63.85
CA ILE A 187 -10.82 11.73 -64.75
C ILE A 187 -11.06 10.87 -65.99
N GLU A 188 -11.59 9.65 -65.82
CA GLU A 188 -11.91 8.75 -66.93
C GLU A 188 -12.89 9.38 -67.92
N ARG A 189 -13.96 10.04 -67.43
CA ARG A 189 -14.90 10.77 -68.30
C ARG A 189 -14.23 11.92 -69.05
N ILE A 190 -13.35 12.67 -68.40
CA ILE A 190 -12.61 13.76 -69.06
C ILE A 190 -11.77 13.17 -70.19
N LEU A 191 -11.01 12.11 -69.92
CA LEU A 191 -10.17 11.45 -70.94
C LEU A 191 -10.97 10.93 -72.13
N GLN A 192 -12.17 10.38 -71.90
CA GLN A 192 -13.07 9.93 -72.97
C GLN A 192 -13.58 11.07 -73.86
N LEU A 193 -13.74 12.29 -73.34
CA LEU A 193 -14.18 13.45 -74.13
C LEU A 193 -13.08 14.03 -75.03
N TYR A 194 -11.81 13.72 -74.75
CA TYR A 194 -10.65 14.17 -75.52
C TYR A 194 -10.07 13.10 -76.45
N SER A 195 -10.70 11.92 -76.54
CA SER A 195 -10.36 10.82 -77.46
C SER A 195 -11.32 10.80 -78.65
#